data_AF-A0A2D9KWX2-F1
#
_entry.id   AF-A0A2D9KWX2-F1
#
_cell.length_a   1.000
_cell.length_b   1.000
_cell.length_c   1.000
_cell.angle_alpha   90.00
_cell.angle_beta   90.00
_cell.angle_gamma   90.00
#
_symmetry.space_group_name_H-M   'P 1'
#
loop_
_entity.id
_entity.type
_entity.pdbx_description
1 polymer ?
#
loop_
_entity_poly.entity_id
_entity_poly.type
_entity_poly.pdbx_seq_one_letter_code
_entity_poly.pdbx_strand_id
1 'polypeptide(L)'
;MKFVHSLRIISLISFFGLMISLLLWILIAEHSENFPVAAWLIIGVVPLLFPMRGVLYGKTYTHAWASFLMLFYIAHGIGELYSRDAIIWYPLLEVIFSSSFFVAANLYVRASAKLRKKSQT
;
A
#
# COMPACT_ATOMS: atom_id res chain seq x y z
N MET A 1 -3.50 -12.36 -20.68
CA MET A 1 -4.24 -12.61 -19.43
C MET A 1 -3.33 -12.90 -18.24
N LYS A 2 -2.35 -13.83 -18.36
CA LYS A 2 -1.38 -14.16 -17.28
C LYS A 2 -0.68 -12.93 -16.66
N PHE A 3 -0.19 -11.99 -17.48
CA PHE A 3 0.48 -10.77 -17.02
C PHE A 3 -0.38 -9.89 -16.09
N VAL A 4 -1.65 -9.65 -16.44
CA VAL A 4 -2.58 -8.83 -15.64
C VAL A 4 -2.91 -9.52 -14.31
N HIS A 5 -3.00 -10.84 -14.33
CA HIS A 5 -3.20 -11.63 -13.12
C HIS A 5 -1.99 -11.54 -12.17
N SER A 6 -0.76 -11.65 -12.68
CA SER A 6 0.46 -11.47 -11.89
C SER A 6 0.53 -10.08 -11.24
N LEU A 7 0.22 -9.02 -11.99
CA LEU A 7 0.20 -7.65 -11.45
C LEU A 7 -0.82 -7.48 -10.32
N ARG A 8 -2.00 -8.10 -10.46
CA ARG A 8 -3.02 -8.11 -9.39
C ARG A 8 -2.49 -8.81 -8.13
N ILE A 9 -1.86 -9.98 -8.28
CA ILE A 9 -1.29 -10.70 -7.14
C ILE A 9 -0.22 -9.86 -6.45
N ILE A 10 0.71 -9.27 -7.21
CA ILE A 10 1.77 -8.41 -6.66
C ILE A 10 1.14 -7.25 -5.88
N SER A 11 0.15 -6.56 -6.46
CA SER A 11 -0.53 -5.47 -5.76
C SER A 11 -1.25 -5.93 -4.49
N LEU A 12 -1.85 -7.12 -4.47
CA LEU A 12 -2.49 -7.64 -3.26
C LEU A 12 -1.47 -7.97 -2.17
N ILE A 13 -0.38 -8.66 -2.53
CA ILE A 13 0.69 -8.99 -1.58
C ILE A 13 1.31 -7.72 -1.02
N SER A 14 1.59 -6.73 -1.86
CA SER A 14 2.12 -5.45 -1.42
C SER A 14 1.15 -4.67 -0.53
N PHE A 15 -0.14 -4.70 -0.84
CA PHE A 15 -1.17 -4.03 -0.03
C PHE A 15 -1.27 -4.61 1.38
N PHE A 16 -1.39 -5.94 1.48
CA PHE A 16 -1.45 -6.62 2.78
C PHE A 16 -0.12 -6.57 3.51
N GLY A 17 1.00 -6.67 2.79
CA GLY A 17 2.34 -6.50 3.35
C GLY A 17 2.52 -5.13 3.99
N LEU A 18 2.07 -4.06 3.32
CA LEU A 18 2.05 -2.70 3.89
C LEU A 18 1.18 -2.63 5.14
N MET A 19 -0.04 -3.16 5.08
CA MET A 19 -0.96 -3.13 6.22
C MET A 19 -0.38 -3.86 7.43
N ILE A 20 0.21 -5.03 7.23
CA ILE A 20 0.87 -5.80 8.30
C ILE A 20 2.07 -5.03 8.83
N SER A 21 2.93 -4.48 7.95
CA SER A 21 4.10 -3.69 8.38
C SER A 21 3.69 -2.50 9.25
N LEU A 22 2.60 -1.83 8.89
CA LEU A 22 2.07 -0.69 9.63
C LEU A 22 1.49 -1.11 10.99
N LEU A 23 0.79 -2.25 11.05
CA LEU A 23 0.30 -2.81 12.32
C LEU A 23 1.45 -3.26 13.24
N LEU A 24 2.47 -3.89 12.68
CA LEU A 24 3.67 -4.30 13.42
C LEU A 24 4.39 -3.08 14.01
N TRP A 25 4.52 -2.01 13.22
CA TRP A 25 5.07 -0.75 13.71
C TRP A 25 4.23 -0.23 14.87
N ILE A 26 2.93 0.01 14.70
CA ILE A 26 2.07 0.64 15.73
C ILE A 26 1.93 -0.20 17.02
N LEU A 27 1.85 -1.53 16.91
CA LEU A 27 1.50 -2.41 18.03
C LEU A 27 2.71 -3.04 18.72
N ILE A 28 3.80 -3.28 17.99
CA ILE A 28 4.94 -4.06 18.48
C ILE A 28 6.19 -3.20 18.66
N ALA A 29 6.37 -2.13 17.87
CA ALA A 29 7.53 -1.28 18.07
C ALA A 29 7.50 -0.64 19.47
N GLU A 30 8.68 -0.45 20.04
CA GLU A 30 8.83 0.26 21.31
C GLU A 30 8.52 1.74 21.07
N HIS A 31 7.48 2.24 21.73
CA HIS A 31 7.12 3.65 21.72
C HIS A 31 7.15 4.22 23.14
N SER A 32 7.16 5.54 23.26
CA SER A 32 7.04 6.21 24.55
C SER A 32 5.72 5.89 25.26
N GLU A 33 5.69 5.99 26.60
CA GLU A 33 4.50 5.68 27.42
C GLU A 33 3.23 6.44 27.02
N ASN A 34 3.36 7.62 26.39
CA ASN A 34 2.25 8.45 25.95
C ASN A 34 1.92 8.32 24.46
N PHE A 35 2.41 7.28 23.79
CA PHE A 35 2.16 7.08 22.37
C PHE A 35 0.67 6.76 22.11
N PRO A 36 -0.04 7.58 21.32
CA PRO A 36 -1.47 7.42 21.12
C PRO A 36 -1.76 6.33 20.07
N VAL A 37 -1.62 5.06 20.47
CA VAL A 37 -1.81 3.88 19.61
C VAL A 37 -3.13 3.94 18.82
N ALA A 38 -4.23 4.28 19.50
CA ALA A 38 -5.56 4.33 18.87
C ALA A 38 -5.63 5.41 17.77
N ALA A 39 -5.02 6.58 17.98
CA ALA A 39 -5.02 7.65 16.99
C ALA A 39 -4.22 7.24 15.74
N TRP A 40 -3.04 6.62 15.92
CA TRP A 40 -2.22 6.12 14.82
C TRP A 40 -2.87 4.98 14.05
N LEU A 41 -3.58 4.07 14.72
CA LEU A 41 -4.39 3.04 14.03
C LEU A 41 -5.48 3.69 13.18
N ILE A 42 -6.17 4.69 13.70
CA ILE A 42 -7.22 5.38 12.94
C ILE A 42 -6.62 6.08 11.73
N ILE A 43 -5.56 6.88 11.91
CA ILE A 43 -4.97 7.67 10.83
C ILE A 43 -4.24 6.78 9.81
N GLY A 44 -3.54 5.74 10.26
CA GLY A 44 -2.74 4.87 9.39
C GLY A 44 -3.53 3.75 8.71
N VAL A 45 -4.47 3.11 9.43
CA VAL A 45 -5.17 1.91 8.92
C VAL A 45 -6.51 2.25 8.27
N VAL A 46 -7.29 3.18 8.83
CA VAL A 46 -8.66 3.45 8.33
C VAL A 46 -8.66 3.93 6.87
N PRO A 47 -7.76 4.85 6.44
CA PRO A 47 -7.67 5.22 5.02
C PRO A 47 -7.42 4.02 4.10
N LEU A 48 -6.65 3.03 4.58
CA LEU A 48 -6.32 1.80 3.87
C LEU A 48 -7.52 0.83 3.78
N LEU A 49 -8.48 0.89 4.72
CA LEU A 49 -9.68 0.04 4.68
C LEU A 49 -10.65 0.41 3.55
N PHE A 50 -10.72 1.69 3.17
CA PHE A 50 -11.58 2.16 2.07
C PHE A 50 -11.27 1.47 0.71
N PRO A 51 -10.01 1.44 0.23
CA PRO A 51 -9.68 0.79 -1.04
C PRO A 51 -9.68 -0.74 -0.95
N MET A 52 -9.58 -1.33 0.26
CA MET A 52 -9.40 -2.77 0.46
C MET A 52 -10.41 -3.61 -0.34
N ARG A 53 -11.71 -3.28 -0.23
CA ARG A 53 -12.77 -4.00 -0.96
C ARG A 53 -12.53 -3.93 -2.47
N GLY A 54 -12.25 -2.75 -3.02
CA GLY A 54 -12.07 -2.60 -4.46
C GLY A 54 -10.79 -3.23 -5.01
N VAL A 55 -9.69 -3.21 -4.25
CA VAL A 55 -8.45 -3.92 -4.58
C VAL A 55 -8.69 -5.44 -4.60
N LEU A 56 -9.40 -5.98 -3.61
CA LEU A 56 -9.78 -7.40 -3.57
C LEU A 56 -10.62 -7.82 -4.78
N TYR A 57 -11.60 -7.02 -5.18
CA TYR A 57 -12.42 -7.30 -6.37
C TYR A 57 -11.71 -6.97 -7.71
N GLY A 58 -10.47 -6.47 -7.69
CA GLY A 58 -9.71 -6.15 -8.90
C GLY A 58 -10.29 -4.97 -9.69
N LYS A 59 -10.97 -4.03 -9.03
CA LYS A 59 -11.50 -2.84 -9.71
C LYS A 59 -10.35 -1.92 -10.11
N THR A 60 -10.15 -1.72 -11.40
CA THR A 60 -9.07 -0.86 -11.95
C THR A 60 -9.13 0.56 -11.39
N TYR A 61 -10.32 1.14 -11.26
CA TYR A 61 -10.52 2.45 -10.63
C TYR A 61 -9.97 2.50 -9.20
N THR A 62 -10.22 1.46 -8.39
CA THR A 62 -9.73 1.41 -7.01
C THR A 62 -8.23 1.21 -6.95
N HIS A 63 -7.61 0.48 -7.87
CA HIS A 63 -6.15 0.41 -7.97
C HIS A 63 -5.53 1.78 -8.28
N ALA A 64 -6.12 2.55 -9.20
CA ALA A 64 -5.65 3.90 -9.50
C ALA A 64 -5.80 4.82 -8.28
N TRP A 65 -6.98 4.84 -7.65
CA TRP A 65 -7.20 5.64 -6.45
C TRP A 65 -6.25 5.27 -5.30
N ALA A 66 -6.08 3.97 -5.03
CA ALA A 66 -5.20 3.47 -3.97
C ALA A 66 -3.72 3.80 -4.24
N SER A 67 -3.30 3.91 -5.51
CA SER A 67 -1.93 4.31 -5.83
C SER A 67 -1.61 5.74 -5.35
N PHE A 68 -2.58 6.66 -5.36
CA PHE A 68 -2.37 7.99 -4.78
C PHE A 68 -2.23 7.91 -3.26
N LEU A 69 -3.01 7.04 -2.61
CA LEU A 69 -2.90 6.81 -1.18
C LEU A 69 -1.51 6.28 -0.80
N MET A 70 -0.91 5.40 -1.61
CA MET A 70 0.44 4.89 -1.38
C MET A 70 1.52 5.97 -1.33
N LEU A 71 1.33 7.11 -2.00
CA LEU A 71 2.29 8.21 -1.95
C LEU A 71 2.46 8.78 -0.53
N PHE A 72 1.38 8.79 0.27
CA PHE A 72 1.44 9.22 1.66
C PHE A 72 2.27 8.25 2.51
N TYR A 73 2.10 6.95 2.32
CA TYR A 73 2.88 5.93 3.03
C TYR A 73 4.35 5.91 2.60
N ILE A 74 4.64 6.17 1.31
CA ILE A 74 6.03 6.35 0.85
C ILE A 74 6.65 7.56 1.55
N ALA A 75 5.96 8.71 1.58
CA ALA A 75 6.46 9.91 2.23
C ALA A 75 6.66 9.70 3.74
N HIS A 76 5.73 9.01 4.40
CA HIS A 76 5.82 8.64 5.81
C HIS A 76 7.03 7.73 6.09
N GLY A 77 7.15 6.61 5.37
CA GLY A 77 8.25 5.68 5.55
C GLY A 77 9.62 6.30 5.24
N ILE A 78 9.71 7.19 4.26
CA ILE A 78 10.95 7.96 4.01
C ILE A 78 11.25 8.91 5.17
N GLY A 79 10.25 9.66 5.64
CA GLY A 79 10.42 10.58 6.77
C GLY A 79 10.94 9.85 8.03
N GLU A 80 10.36 8.70 8.32
CA GLU A 80 10.76 7.86 9.45
C GLU A 80 12.18 7.29 9.26
N LEU A 81 12.55 6.90 8.03
CA LEU A 81 13.91 6.44 7.71
C LEU A 81 14.97 7.52 7.94
N TYR A 82 14.61 8.79 7.69
CA TYR A 82 15.49 9.94 7.94
C TYR A 82 15.60 10.31 9.42
N SER A 83 14.58 10.00 10.24
CA SER A 83 14.49 10.41 11.65
C SER A 83 15.48 9.71 12.60
N ARG A 84 16.32 8.78 12.13
CA ARG A 84 17.43 8.09 12.83
C ARG A 84 17.15 7.42 14.20
N ASP A 85 15.95 7.46 14.74
CA ASP A 85 15.63 6.94 16.08
C ASP A 85 14.88 5.58 16.07
N ALA A 86 14.37 5.13 14.92
CA ALA A 86 13.56 3.90 14.81
C ALA A 86 14.33 2.70 14.23
N ILE A 87 13.85 1.48 14.57
CA ILE A 87 14.28 0.22 13.95
C ILE A 87 14.11 0.32 12.42
N ILE A 88 15.22 0.35 11.70
CA ILE A 88 15.31 0.60 10.25
C ILE A 88 14.39 -0.29 9.40
N TRP A 89 14.10 -1.51 9.89
CA TRP A 89 13.35 -2.51 9.14
C TRP A 89 11.90 -2.12 8.88
N TYR A 90 11.20 -1.48 9.83
CA TYR A 90 9.79 -1.11 9.66
C TYR A 90 9.56 -0.07 8.57
N PRO A 91 10.21 1.12 8.60
CA PRO A 91 10.03 2.12 7.56
C PRO A 91 10.57 1.65 6.21
N LEU A 92 11.63 0.82 6.18
CA LEU A 92 12.12 0.24 4.95
C LEU A 92 11.08 -0.69 4.29
N LEU A 93 10.45 -1.57 5.07
CA LEU A 93 9.38 -2.45 4.57
C LEU A 93 8.16 -1.64 4.10
N GLU A 94 7.79 -0.60 4.84
CA GLU A 94 6.70 0.31 4.44
C GLU A 94 6.97 0.95 3.07
N VAL A 95 8.17 1.48 2.85
CA VAL A 95 8.58 2.08 1.58
C VAL A 95 8.59 1.04 0.46
N ILE A 96 9.12 -0.16 0.71
CA ILE A 96 9.19 -1.24 -0.29
C ILE A 96 7.77 -1.69 -0.69
N PHE A 97 6.88 -1.94 0.26
CA PHE A 97 5.53 -2.41 -0.01
C PHE A 97 4.68 -1.33 -0.69
N SER A 98 4.72 -0.09 -0.21
CA SER A 98 3.98 1.03 -0.83
C SER A 98 4.47 1.30 -2.26
N SER A 99 5.78 1.32 -2.49
CA SER A 99 6.36 1.51 -3.83
C SER A 99 6.02 0.36 -4.78
N SER A 100 6.08 -0.88 -4.29
CA SER A 100 5.71 -2.07 -5.07
C SER A 100 4.23 -2.04 -5.45
N PHE A 101 3.34 -1.67 -4.51
CA PHE A 101 1.93 -1.47 -4.80
C PHE A 101 1.73 -0.38 -5.84
N PHE A 102 2.40 0.77 -5.68
CA PHE A 102 2.27 1.90 -6.60
C PHE A 102 2.59 1.51 -8.04
N VAL A 103 3.73 0.85 -8.26
CA VAL A 103 4.15 0.39 -9.60
C VAL A 103 3.19 -0.68 -10.13
N ALA A 104 2.85 -1.70 -9.32
CA ALA A 104 1.96 -2.78 -9.73
C ALA A 104 0.56 -2.26 -10.09
N ALA A 105 -0.01 -1.34 -9.31
CA ALA A 105 -1.32 -0.74 -9.54
C ALA A 105 -1.34 0.09 -10.84
N ASN A 106 -0.33 0.93 -11.08
CA ASN A 106 -0.23 1.73 -12.31
C ASN A 106 -0.12 0.83 -13.56
N LEU A 107 0.72 -0.20 -13.51
CA LEU A 107 0.85 -1.16 -14.60
C LEU A 107 -0.45 -1.96 -14.80
N TYR A 108 -1.12 -2.36 -13.71
CA TYR A 108 -2.39 -3.09 -13.75
C TYR A 108 -3.48 -2.28 -14.44
N VAL A 109 -3.61 -0.99 -14.11
CA VAL A 109 -4.59 -0.08 -14.72
C VAL A 109 -4.33 0.08 -16.22
N ARG A 110 -3.07 0.32 -16.62
CA ARG A 110 -2.68 0.46 -18.03
C ARG A 110 -2.93 -0.82 -18.83
N ALA A 111 -2.52 -1.96 -18.29
CA ALA A 111 -2.70 -3.25 -18.95
C ALA A 111 -4.19 -3.61 -19.09
N SER A 112 -4.99 -3.34 -18.06
CA SER A 112 -6.43 -3.59 -18.08
C SER A 112 -7.17 -2.66 -19.06
N ALA A 113 -6.76 -1.39 -19.16
CA ALA A 113 -7.30 -0.46 -20.14
C ALA A 113 -7.03 -0.92 -21.59
N LYS A 114 -5.81 -1.41 -21.87
CA LYS A 114 -5.45 -1.95 -23.19
C LYS A 114 -6.28 -3.19 -23.56
N LEU A 115 -6.54 -4.08 -22.60
CA LEU A 115 -7.39 -5.26 -22.82
C LEU A 115 -8.83 -4.86 -23.16
N ARG A 116 -9.40 -3.88 -22.45
CA ARG A 116 -10.75 -3.38 -22.71
C ARG A 116 -10.88 -2.74 -24.10
N LYS A 117 -9.85 -2.04 -24.58
CA LYS A 117 -9.84 -1.48 -25.94
C LYS A 117 -9.80 -2.58 -27.01
N LYS A 118 -9.01 -3.64 -26.79
CA LYS A 118 -8.89 -4.77 -27.73
C LYS A 118 -10.15 -5.61 -27.85
N SER A 119 -10.99 -5.70 -26.82
CA SER A 119 -12.28 -6.42 -26.90
C SER A 119 -13.37 -5.65 -27.64
N GLN A 120 -13.16 -4.35 -27.92
CA GLN A 120 -14.12 -3.49 -28.63
C GLN A 120 -13.80 -3.35 -30.13
N THR A 121 -12.69 -3.92 -30.59
CA THR A 121 -12.23 -3.96 -31.99
C THR A 121 -12.30 -5.38 -32.51
#